data_AF-A0A517NQV1-F1
#
_entry.id   AF-A0A517NQV1-F1
#
_cell.length_a   1.000
_cell.length_b   1.000
_cell.length_c   1.000
_cell.angle_alpha   90.00
_cell.angle_beta   90.00
_cell.angle_gamma   90.00
#
_symmetry.space_group_name_H-M   'P 1'
#
loop_
_entity.id
_entity.type
_entity.pdbx_description
1 polymer ?
#
loop_
_entity_poly.entity_id
_entity_poly.type
_entity_poly.pdbx_seq_one_letter_code
_entity_poly.pdbx_strand_id
1 'polypeptide(L)'
;MKESASYLLPILVFVATILTFGTMGYLVIEDNISISDAFYMAVTAITPTQFDEVHQLSVPGRYFTVLLVFCGFGAVVAFATQFARLIIQSELEGVGVITRKQMSRRISRMKNHYIVCGYGEIGSAICGELRDQQFPFVVITNDETAKAAISREGYASVTGNPTADTSLKEAGIERAVGVIAILTDDADNLFIALAARELNPKILIIARGEDSGVEDRILRAGADIVVSPMKLGGQQIAQLIKQQAGELPDAEKLLTTNSVMGLQLTTYRHHRSEPTTAAAIMLANEAIGIAGIRRDEGVLKPCPSGTEVRENDALVLIRQVNESGETFHKPPTGKTILLADDHRALRLLFSRKLSAAGHDVIQAATGDEAVRLANSREPDLIVLDVNMPGRDGFEVCQTIRQTRRLSTIPIILYSGQDNFEFSARGKQVGADLCIRKTSKSAALLEQIEEVFTNNFAHEEPTVPDPNARTTPSFDLQIALENVGNDRKLLRDLVVVLHEETPSLMQEISTAIDQHDPFGLQSVAHTLKGSVMVVGATDAVATALKLEQADSGSDWPAITKLRDQLKIEIDALLTELDLLSLSTLD
;
A
#
# COMPACT_ATOMS: atom_id res chain seq x y z
N MET A 1 6.93 11.77 -43.62
CA MET A 1 7.44 12.56 -44.78
C MET A 1 7.72 11.75 -46.06
N LYS A 2 8.55 10.68 -46.07
CA LYS A 2 8.89 9.96 -47.33
C LYS A 2 7.69 9.31 -48.02
N GLU A 3 6.73 8.75 -47.28
CA GLU A 3 5.53 8.13 -47.88
C GLU A 3 4.56 9.16 -48.45
N SER A 4 4.22 10.24 -47.72
CA SER A 4 3.31 11.28 -48.22
C SER A 4 3.85 12.00 -49.47
N ALA A 5 5.18 12.19 -49.55
CA ALA A 5 5.82 12.75 -50.73
C ALA A 5 5.75 11.83 -51.97
N SER A 6 5.65 10.51 -51.76
CA SER A 6 5.51 9.53 -52.85
C SER A 6 4.18 9.66 -53.60
N TYR A 7 3.14 10.22 -52.97
CA TYR A 7 1.82 10.41 -53.59
C TYR A 7 1.69 11.74 -54.35
N LEU A 8 2.55 12.73 -54.08
CA LEU A 8 2.53 14.00 -54.81
C LEU A 8 3.16 13.90 -56.20
N LEU A 9 4.22 13.10 -56.34
CA LEU A 9 4.94 12.91 -57.60
C LEU A 9 4.02 12.41 -58.74
N PRO A 10 3.20 11.34 -58.59
CA PRO A 10 2.31 10.89 -59.65
C PRO A 10 1.23 11.92 -60.00
N ILE A 11 0.73 12.68 -59.01
CA ILE A 11 -0.27 13.74 -59.25
C ILE A 11 0.35 14.89 -60.07
N LEU A 12 1.57 15.32 -59.73
CA LEU A 12 2.30 16.34 -60.49
C LEU A 12 2.58 15.90 -61.94
N VAL A 13 2.99 14.65 -62.13
CA VAL A 13 3.21 14.08 -63.47
C VAL A 13 1.89 14.03 -64.25
N PHE A 14 0.79 13.66 -63.61
CA PHE A 14 -0.54 13.63 -64.23
C PHE A 14 -1.02 15.02 -64.65
N VAL A 15 -0.90 16.03 -63.77
CA VAL A 15 -1.24 17.44 -64.10
C VAL A 15 -0.37 17.96 -65.25
N ALA A 16 0.94 17.68 -65.24
CA ALA A 16 1.86 18.08 -66.32
C ALA A 16 1.47 17.43 -67.66
N THR A 17 0.99 16.18 -67.64
CA THR A 17 0.51 15.46 -68.84
C THR A 17 -0.77 16.08 -69.38
N ILE A 18 -1.72 16.44 -68.50
CA ILE A 18 -2.96 17.12 -68.90
C ILE A 18 -2.65 18.48 -69.50
N LEU A 19 -1.72 19.25 -68.93
CA LEU A 19 -1.34 20.55 -69.45
C LEU A 19 -0.64 20.47 -70.81
N THR A 20 0.26 19.50 -71.02
CA THR A 20 0.87 19.30 -72.35
C THR A 20 -0.16 18.83 -73.37
N PHE A 21 -1.07 17.91 -73.00
CA PHE A 21 -2.16 17.48 -73.87
C PHE A 21 -3.12 18.63 -74.22
N GLY A 22 -3.51 19.44 -73.23
CA GLY A 22 -4.34 20.63 -73.40
C GLY A 22 -3.69 21.66 -74.33
N THR A 23 -2.42 21.98 -74.09
CA THR A 23 -1.65 22.92 -74.93
C THR A 23 -1.54 22.44 -76.37
N MET A 24 -1.23 21.15 -76.57
CA MET A 24 -1.15 20.56 -77.90
C MET A 24 -2.52 20.52 -78.60
N GLY A 25 -3.58 20.22 -77.86
CA GLY A 25 -4.95 20.22 -78.39
C GLY A 25 -5.37 21.59 -78.91
N TYR A 26 -5.10 22.66 -78.17
CA TYR A 26 -5.39 24.03 -78.64
C TYR A 26 -4.54 24.41 -79.87
N LEU A 27 -3.27 24.02 -79.94
CA LEU A 27 -2.41 24.27 -81.11
C LEU A 27 -2.87 23.54 -82.39
N VAL A 28 -3.57 22.41 -82.25
CA VAL A 28 -4.07 21.62 -83.39
C VAL A 28 -5.49 22.04 -83.80
N ILE A 29 -6.31 22.47 -82.85
CA ILE A 29 -7.73 22.78 -83.06
C ILE A 29 -7.94 24.25 -83.45
N GLU A 30 -7.18 25.18 -82.87
CA GLU A 30 -7.33 26.62 -83.11
C GLU A 30 -6.25 27.15 -84.04
N ASP A 31 -6.66 27.93 -85.04
CA ASP A 31 -5.76 28.57 -86.00
C ASP A 31 -5.18 29.87 -85.41
N ASN A 32 -3.89 30.13 -85.65
CA ASN A 32 -3.16 31.34 -85.22
C ASN A 32 -3.04 31.56 -83.69
N ILE A 33 -3.11 30.51 -82.87
CA ILE A 33 -2.80 30.61 -81.44
C ILE A 33 -1.28 30.46 -81.18
N SER A 34 -0.71 31.30 -80.32
CA SER A 34 0.67 31.16 -79.89
C SER A 34 0.82 30.05 -78.84
N ILE A 35 2.01 29.45 -78.72
CA ILE A 35 2.26 28.37 -77.72
C ILE A 35 2.00 28.87 -76.29
N SER A 36 2.33 30.14 -76.00
CA SER A 36 2.08 30.76 -74.70
C SER A 36 0.59 30.92 -74.43
N ASP A 37 -0.20 31.32 -75.43
CA ASP A 37 -1.65 31.51 -75.27
C ASP A 37 -2.36 30.16 -75.14
N ALA A 38 -1.94 29.15 -75.90
CA ALA A 38 -2.45 27.78 -75.78
C ALA A 38 -2.18 27.17 -74.40
N PHE A 39 -0.98 27.39 -73.86
CA PHE A 39 -0.64 26.97 -72.49
C PHE A 39 -1.47 27.71 -71.45
N TYR A 40 -1.59 29.04 -71.59
CA TYR A 40 -2.42 29.85 -70.71
C TYR A 40 -3.88 29.37 -70.70
N MET A 41 -4.46 29.10 -71.88
CA MET A 41 -5.81 28.56 -72.02
C MET A 41 -5.98 27.18 -71.37
N ALA A 42 -4.99 26.30 -71.50
CA ALA A 42 -5.01 24.98 -70.85
C ALA A 42 -4.99 25.11 -69.31
N VAL A 43 -4.19 26.02 -68.76
CA VAL A 43 -4.14 26.29 -67.31
C VAL A 43 -5.45 26.87 -66.80
N THR A 44 -6.04 27.84 -67.51
CA THR A 44 -7.32 28.46 -67.11
C THR A 44 -8.48 27.48 -67.18
N ALA A 45 -8.46 26.51 -68.10
CA ALA A 45 -9.51 25.51 -68.23
C ALA A 45 -9.54 24.53 -67.05
N ILE A 46 -8.38 24.10 -66.53
CA ILE A 46 -8.31 23.11 -65.45
C ILE A 46 -8.39 23.71 -64.05
N THR A 47 -8.24 25.03 -63.94
CA THR A 47 -8.25 25.78 -62.68
C THR A 47 -9.63 26.41 -62.49
N PRO A 48 -10.23 26.45 -61.28
CA PRO A 48 -11.53 27.08 -61.03
C PRO A 48 -11.54 28.61 -61.16
N THR A 49 -10.53 29.21 -61.80
CA THR A 49 -10.41 30.65 -61.98
C THR A 49 -11.15 31.11 -63.22
N GLN A 50 -11.99 32.14 -63.07
CA GLN A 50 -12.65 32.77 -64.20
C GLN A 50 -11.78 33.93 -64.73
N PHE A 51 -11.16 33.72 -65.88
CA PHE A 51 -10.42 34.73 -66.64
C PHE A 51 -11.02 34.88 -68.04
N ASP A 52 -10.85 36.06 -68.64
CA ASP A 52 -11.26 36.28 -70.04
C ASP A 52 -10.45 35.38 -70.98
N GLU A 53 -11.12 34.81 -71.98
CA GLU A 53 -10.49 34.01 -73.03
C GLU A 53 -9.57 34.90 -73.86
N VAL A 54 -8.28 34.55 -73.93
CA VAL A 54 -7.28 35.29 -74.74
C VAL A 54 -7.52 35.07 -76.24
N HIS A 55 -8.22 33.99 -76.61
CA HIS A 55 -8.57 33.63 -77.98
C HIS A 55 -10.05 33.21 -78.06
N GLN A 56 -10.77 33.63 -79.11
CA GLN A 56 -12.16 33.23 -79.30
C GLN A 56 -12.23 31.77 -79.77
N LEU A 57 -12.77 30.90 -78.92
CA LEU A 57 -12.84 29.46 -79.21
C LEU A 57 -13.80 29.11 -80.35
N SER A 58 -13.30 28.31 -81.28
CA SER A 58 -14.09 27.60 -82.30
C SER A 58 -15.08 26.61 -81.67
N VAL A 59 -16.09 26.16 -82.42
CA VAL A 59 -17.05 25.15 -81.91
C VAL A 59 -16.34 23.84 -81.46
N PRO A 60 -15.38 23.28 -82.23
CA PRO A 60 -14.57 22.16 -81.76
C PRO A 60 -13.73 22.48 -80.51
N GLY A 61 -13.13 23.67 -80.44
CA GLY A 61 -12.35 24.11 -79.29
C GLY A 61 -13.14 24.17 -77.99
N ARG A 62 -14.42 24.58 -78.05
CA ARG A 62 -15.31 24.60 -76.87
C ARG A 62 -15.57 23.20 -76.33
N TYR A 63 -15.85 22.22 -77.19
CA TYR A 63 -16.03 20.83 -76.74
C TYR A 63 -14.74 20.24 -76.16
N PHE A 64 -13.59 20.60 -76.74
CA PHE A 64 -12.29 20.22 -76.20
C PHE A 64 -12.04 20.83 -74.82
N THR A 65 -12.35 22.11 -74.62
CA THR A 65 -12.25 22.78 -73.31
C THR A 65 -13.11 22.07 -72.26
N VAL A 66 -14.35 21.69 -72.59
CA VAL A 66 -15.23 20.95 -71.66
C VAL A 66 -14.60 19.62 -71.24
N LEU A 67 -14.06 18.85 -72.19
CA LEU A 67 -13.36 17.59 -71.89
C LEU A 67 -12.14 17.84 -70.99
N LEU A 68 -11.35 18.87 -71.30
CA LEU A 68 -10.15 19.25 -70.55
C LEU A 68 -10.48 19.65 -69.11
N VAL A 69 -11.57 20.40 -68.89
CA VAL A 69 -12.08 20.77 -67.55
C VAL A 69 -12.40 19.53 -66.74
N PHE A 70 -13.16 18.57 -67.29
CA PHE A 70 -13.54 17.35 -66.57
C PHE A 70 -12.33 16.48 -66.18
N CYS A 71 -11.34 16.36 -67.08
CA CYS A 71 -10.12 15.60 -66.80
C CYS A 71 -9.18 16.33 -65.83
N GLY A 72 -9.02 17.65 -65.98
CA GLY A 72 -8.05 18.45 -65.23
C GLY A 72 -8.51 18.90 -63.85
N PHE A 73 -9.79 19.26 -63.70
CA PHE A 73 -10.31 19.79 -62.44
C PHE A 73 -10.21 18.75 -61.30
N GLY A 74 -10.48 17.48 -61.58
CA GLY A 74 -10.32 16.40 -60.60
C GLY A 74 -8.87 16.24 -60.11
N ALA A 75 -7.89 16.42 -61.00
CA ALA A 75 -6.47 16.36 -60.64
C ALA A 75 -6.06 17.54 -59.73
N VAL A 76 -6.56 18.74 -60.01
CA VAL A 76 -6.31 19.95 -59.20
C VAL A 76 -6.92 19.81 -57.81
N VAL A 77 -8.16 19.32 -57.70
CA VAL A 77 -8.82 19.05 -56.40
C VAL A 77 -8.07 17.99 -55.59
N ALA A 78 -7.61 16.91 -56.25
CA ALA A 78 -6.80 15.87 -55.60
C ALA A 78 -5.47 16.43 -55.09
N PHE A 79 -4.77 17.25 -55.90
CA PHE A 79 -3.55 17.93 -55.50
C PHE A 79 -3.79 18.85 -54.29
N ALA A 80 -4.80 19.71 -54.34
CA ALA A 80 -5.13 20.63 -53.24
C ALA A 80 -5.46 19.88 -51.94
N THR A 81 -6.19 18.78 -52.02
CA THR A 81 -6.51 17.93 -50.86
C THR A 81 -5.27 17.28 -50.25
N GLN A 82 -4.36 16.76 -51.09
CA GLN A 82 -3.11 16.16 -50.61
C GLN A 82 -2.14 17.20 -50.06
N PHE A 83 -2.07 18.37 -50.68
CA PHE A 83 -1.26 19.49 -50.22
C PHE A 83 -1.75 20.00 -48.86
N ALA A 84 -3.07 20.16 -48.69
CA ALA A 84 -3.67 20.52 -47.41
C ALA A 84 -3.37 19.48 -46.31
N ARG A 85 -3.45 18.18 -46.61
CA ARG A 85 -3.06 17.11 -45.68
C ARG A 85 -1.59 17.22 -45.27
N LEU A 86 -0.71 17.57 -46.19
CA LEU A 86 0.72 17.76 -45.93
C LEU A 86 0.98 18.93 -44.97
N ILE A 87 0.27 20.04 -45.14
CA ILE A 87 0.35 21.19 -44.22
C ILE A 87 -0.14 20.79 -42.83
N ILE A 88 -1.32 20.16 -42.73
CA ILE A 88 -1.90 19.72 -41.45
C ILE A 88 -0.98 18.72 -40.74
N GLN A 89 -0.44 17.73 -41.46
CA GLN A 89 0.55 16.80 -40.91
C GLN A 89 1.84 17.50 -40.46
N SER A 90 2.30 18.53 -41.19
CA SER A 90 3.51 19.26 -40.82
C SER A 90 3.37 20.13 -39.57
N GLU A 91 2.19 20.71 -39.33
CA GLU A 91 1.90 21.41 -38.07
C GLU A 91 1.79 20.43 -36.90
N LEU A 92 1.19 19.26 -37.10
CA LEU A 92 1.02 18.25 -36.05
C LEU A 92 2.34 17.51 -35.71
N GLU A 93 3.12 17.08 -36.71
CA GLU A 93 4.37 16.34 -36.50
C GLU A 93 5.55 17.27 -36.15
N GLY A 94 5.63 18.45 -36.78
CA GLY A 94 6.72 19.41 -36.57
C GLY A 94 6.71 20.02 -35.17
N VAL A 95 5.51 20.37 -34.66
CA VAL A 95 5.34 20.86 -33.30
C VAL A 95 5.61 19.75 -32.29
N GLY A 96 5.14 18.52 -32.53
CA GLY A 96 5.36 17.39 -31.62
C GLY A 96 6.84 17.04 -31.38
N VAL A 97 7.66 17.03 -32.43
CA VAL A 97 9.10 16.68 -32.33
C VAL A 97 9.92 17.80 -31.66
N ILE A 98 9.64 19.07 -31.98
CA ILE A 98 10.30 20.21 -31.34
C ILE A 98 9.91 20.30 -29.86
N THR A 99 8.63 20.13 -29.56
CA THR A 99 8.09 20.14 -28.19
C THR A 99 8.68 18.99 -27.37
N ARG A 100 8.80 17.78 -27.92
CA ARG A 100 9.43 16.64 -27.23
C ARG A 100 10.90 16.88 -26.90
N LYS A 101 11.69 17.45 -27.83
CA LYS A 101 13.10 17.79 -27.58
C LYS A 101 13.26 18.90 -26.54
N GLN A 102 12.40 19.91 -26.55
CA GLN A 102 12.39 20.96 -25.52
C GLN A 102 11.96 20.39 -24.15
N MET A 103 10.95 19.52 -24.13
CA MET A 103 10.46 18.86 -22.92
C MET A 103 11.53 17.97 -22.28
N SER A 104 12.19 17.13 -23.07
CA SER A 104 13.30 16.28 -22.60
C SER A 104 14.45 17.12 -22.00
N ARG A 105 14.76 18.28 -22.60
CA ARG A 105 15.75 19.23 -22.04
C ARG A 105 15.28 19.91 -20.75
N ARG A 106 13.98 20.14 -20.59
CA ARG A 106 13.39 20.67 -19.35
C ARG A 106 13.52 19.63 -18.24
N ILE A 107 13.10 18.40 -18.51
CA ILE A 107 13.16 17.27 -17.56
C ILE A 107 14.60 16.94 -17.17
N SER A 108 15.55 16.97 -18.12
CA SER A 108 16.97 16.69 -17.81
C SER A 108 17.62 17.69 -16.84
N ARG A 109 17.06 18.91 -16.73
CA ARG A 109 17.52 19.94 -15.80
C ARG A 109 16.83 19.90 -14.44
N MET A 110 15.71 19.19 -14.32
CA MET A 110 14.97 19.07 -13.07
C MET A 110 15.73 18.20 -12.08
N LYS A 111 15.73 18.63 -10.82
CA LYS A 111 16.26 17.91 -9.65
C LYS A 111 15.26 18.11 -8.52
N ASN A 112 15.21 17.17 -7.58
CA ASN A 112 14.27 17.20 -6.47
C ASN A 112 12.81 17.34 -6.95
N HIS A 113 12.47 16.66 -8.04
CA HIS A 113 11.12 16.62 -8.59
C HIS A 113 10.43 15.29 -8.30
N TYR A 114 9.11 15.27 -8.40
CA TYR A 114 8.29 14.06 -8.30
C TYR A 114 7.98 13.49 -9.67
N ILE A 115 7.80 12.18 -9.75
CA ILE A 115 7.36 11.48 -10.97
C ILE A 115 5.96 10.96 -10.72
N VAL A 116 5.00 11.36 -11.55
CA VAL A 116 3.61 10.88 -11.48
C VAL A 116 3.36 9.90 -12.61
N CYS A 117 3.15 8.63 -12.27
CA CYS A 117 2.92 7.54 -13.21
C CYS A 117 1.42 7.34 -13.41
N GLY A 118 0.91 7.82 -14.53
CA GLY A 118 -0.53 7.86 -14.84
C GLY A 118 -1.11 9.27 -14.72
N TYR A 119 -2.09 9.56 -15.57
CA TYR A 119 -2.81 10.84 -15.57
C TYR A 119 -4.31 10.60 -15.80
N GLY A 120 -4.89 9.76 -14.94
CA GLY A 120 -6.34 9.58 -14.85
C GLY A 120 -6.99 10.64 -13.96
N GLU A 121 -8.18 10.34 -13.43
CA GLU A 121 -8.91 11.21 -12.52
C GLU A 121 -8.05 11.61 -11.30
N ILE A 122 -7.52 10.60 -10.60
CA ILE A 122 -6.67 10.79 -9.42
C ILE A 122 -5.36 11.51 -9.79
N GLY A 123 -4.76 11.16 -10.92
CA GLY A 123 -3.50 11.77 -11.36
C GLY A 123 -3.61 13.23 -11.74
N SER A 124 -4.72 13.62 -12.37
CA SER A 124 -4.98 15.02 -12.67
C SER A 124 -5.17 15.87 -11.42
N ALA A 125 -5.86 15.33 -10.40
CA ALA A 125 -6.04 15.98 -9.11
C ALA A 125 -4.71 16.16 -8.37
N ILE A 126 -3.88 15.11 -8.31
CA ILE A 126 -2.56 15.17 -7.68
C ILE A 126 -1.66 16.19 -8.40
N CYS A 127 -1.65 16.20 -9.74
CA CYS A 127 -0.85 17.16 -10.50
C CYS A 127 -1.31 18.61 -10.29
N GLY A 128 -2.62 18.84 -10.13
CA GLY A 128 -3.19 20.13 -9.77
C GLY A 128 -2.67 20.62 -8.41
N GLU A 129 -2.75 19.76 -7.38
CA GLU A 129 -2.30 20.08 -6.03
C GLU A 129 -0.78 20.33 -5.98
N LEU A 130 0.02 19.48 -6.64
CA LEU A 130 1.47 19.66 -6.71
C LEU A 130 1.86 20.97 -7.41
N ARG A 131 1.14 21.37 -8.45
CA ARG A 131 1.34 22.65 -9.13
C ARG A 131 1.03 23.82 -8.20
N ASP A 132 -0.11 23.76 -7.52
CA ASP A 132 -0.60 24.85 -6.67
C ASP A 132 0.33 25.06 -5.46
N GLN A 133 0.92 23.99 -4.94
CA GLN A 133 1.97 24.02 -3.91
C GLN A 133 3.40 24.23 -4.45
N GLN A 134 3.56 24.43 -5.76
CA GLN A 134 4.84 24.68 -6.45
C GLN A 134 5.88 23.55 -6.34
N PHE A 135 5.45 22.30 -6.14
CA PHE A 135 6.34 21.15 -6.22
C PHE A 135 6.67 20.81 -7.68
N PRO A 136 7.95 20.70 -8.07
CA PRO A 136 8.31 20.29 -9.43
C PRO A 136 7.93 18.83 -9.67
N PHE A 137 7.24 18.53 -10.77
CA PHE A 137 6.88 17.15 -11.12
C PHE A 137 6.95 16.86 -12.62
N VAL A 138 7.02 15.56 -12.96
CA VAL A 138 7.02 15.03 -14.33
C VAL A 138 5.98 13.92 -14.42
N VAL A 139 5.10 13.98 -15.41
CA VAL A 139 4.04 12.98 -15.63
C VAL A 139 4.48 11.95 -16.67
N ILE A 140 4.34 10.66 -16.38
CA ILE A 140 4.53 9.58 -17.35
C ILE A 140 3.17 9.03 -17.73
N THR A 141 2.86 9.03 -19.04
CA THR A 141 1.64 8.41 -19.55
C THR A 141 1.84 7.87 -20.97
N ASN A 142 1.20 6.73 -21.26
CA ASN A 142 1.10 6.17 -22.61
C ASN A 142 -0.21 6.61 -23.31
N ASP A 143 -1.21 7.08 -22.57
CA ASP A 143 -2.51 7.48 -23.10
C ASP A 143 -2.45 8.80 -23.90
N GLU A 144 -2.94 8.76 -25.15
CA GLU A 144 -3.00 9.91 -26.04
C GLU A 144 -3.98 10.99 -25.56
N THR A 145 -5.08 10.61 -24.90
CA THR A 145 -6.07 11.59 -24.42
C THR A 145 -5.51 12.41 -23.27
N ALA A 146 -4.84 11.75 -22.32
CA ALA A 146 -4.07 12.38 -21.25
C ALA A 146 -2.97 13.32 -21.77
N LYS A 147 -2.24 12.96 -22.85
CA LYS A 147 -1.18 13.81 -23.42
C LYS A 147 -1.69 15.19 -23.83
N ALA A 148 -2.85 15.25 -24.47
CA ALA A 148 -3.46 16.51 -24.88
C ALA A 148 -3.83 17.39 -23.66
N ALA A 149 -4.34 16.78 -22.59
CA ALA A 149 -4.69 17.48 -21.35
C ALA A 149 -3.44 18.02 -20.63
N ILE A 150 -2.42 17.17 -20.45
CA ILE A 150 -1.13 17.53 -19.83
C ILE A 150 -0.45 18.68 -20.59
N SER A 151 -0.47 18.63 -21.92
CA SER A 151 0.14 19.65 -22.78
C SER A 151 -0.58 21.00 -22.65
N ARG A 152 -1.92 20.99 -22.54
CA ARG A 152 -2.74 22.18 -22.32
C ARG A 152 -2.42 22.86 -20.99
N GLU A 153 -2.20 22.08 -19.94
CA GLU A 153 -1.80 22.55 -18.61
C GLU A 153 -0.30 22.94 -18.54
N GLY A 154 0.50 22.62 -19.55
CA GLY A 154 1.92 22.97 -19.63
C GLY A 154 2.84 22.15 -18.72
N TYR A 155 2.38 20.99 -18.25
CA TYR A 155 3.12 20.08 -17.37
C TYR A 155 4.28 19.40 -18.10
N ALA A 156 5.35 19.11 -17.34
CA ALA A 156 6.44 18.32 -17.86
C ALA A 156 6.00 16.86 -17.99
N SER A 157 6.23 16.23 -19.14
CA SER A 157 5.80 14.83 -19.35
C SER A 157 6.72 13.98 -20.21
N VAL A 158 6.69 12.69 -19.92
CA VAL A 158 7.32 11.62 -20.68
C VAL A 158 6.23 10.76 -21.29
N THR A 159 6.32 10.56 -22.60
CA THR A 159 5.41 9.69 -23.34
C THR A 159 6.02 8.30 -23.41
N GLY A 160 5.44 7.35 -22.65
CA GLY A 160 5.94 5.99 -22.56
C GLY A 160 5.14 5.15 -21.57
N ASN A 161 5.39 3.85 -21.55
CA ASN A 161 4.81 2.96 -20.55
C ASN A 161 5.45 3.25 -19.18
N PRO A 162 4.67 3.60 -18.14
CA PRO A 162 5.21 3.86 -16.81
C PRO A 162 5.91 2.66 -16.16
N THR A 163 5.57 1.42 -16.55
CA THR A 163 6.23 0.20 -16.04
C THR A 163 7.60 -0.05 -16.66
N ALA A 164 7.97 0.67 -17.72
CA ALA A 164 9.24 0.50 -18.40
C ALA A 164 10.34 1.38 -17.80
N ASP A 165 11.50 0.77 -17.50
CA ASP A 165 12.70 1.46 -17.01
C ASP A 165 13.10 2.66 -17.86
N THR A 166 12.93 2.57 -19.18
CA THR A 166 13.29 3.65 -20.11
C THR A 166 12.48 4.91 -19.83
N SER A 167 11.18 4.78 -19.56
CA SER A 167 10.30 5.91 -19.23
C SER A 167 10.68 6.54 -17.89
N LEU A 168 10.97 5.73 -16.87
CA LEU A 168 11.39 6.20 -15.55
C LEU A 168 12.75 6.92 -15.61
N LYS A 169 13.70 6.39 -16.39
CA LYS A 169 14.99 7.04 -16.66
C LYS A 169 14.84 8.36 -17.41
N GLU A 170 14.00 8.40 -18.45
CA GLU A 170 13.68 9.63 -19.18
C GLU A 170 13.05 10.68 -18.25
N ALA A 171 12.21 10.26 -17.31
CA ALA A 171 11.62 11.12 -16.28
C ALA A 171 12.63 11.57 -15.21
N GLY A 172 13.82 10.97 -15.17
CA GLY A 172 14.90 11.37 -14.27
C GLY A 172 14.80 10.77 -12.87
N ILE A 173 14.39 9.51 -12.75
CA ILE A 173 14.20 8.83 -11.47
C ILE A 173 15.42 8.85 -10.53
N GLU A 174 16.64 8.80 -11.07
CA GLU A 174 17.89 8.84 -10.28
C GLU A 174 18.07 10.13 -9.46
N ARG A 175 17.36 11.20 -9.83
CA ARG A 175 17.45 12.55 -9.22
C ARG A 175 16.11 13.07 -8.70
N ALA A 176 15.07 12.23 -8.77
CA ALA A 176 13.74 12.53 -8.27
C ALA A 176 13.66 12.33 -6.75
N VAL A 177 12.75 13.05 -6.09
CA VAL A 177 12.44 12.85 -4.66
C VAL A 177 11.56 11.63 -4.48
N GLY A 178 10.56 11.49 -5.35
CA GLY A 178 9.59 10.41 -5.25
C GLY A 178 8.92 10.04 -6.56
N VAL A 179 8.36 8.84 -6.60
CA VAL A 179 7.51 8.29 -7.66
C VAL A 179 6.12 8.03 -7.08
N ILE A 180 5.09 8.44 -7.80
CA ILE A 180 3.68 8.29 -7.45
C ILE A 180 3.05 7.36 -8.51
N ALA A 181 2.84 6.10 -8.16
CA ALA A 181 2.26 5.06 -9.02
C ALA A 181 0.74 4.98 -8.81
N ILE A 182 -0.04 5.49 -9.77
CA ILE A 182 -1.49 5.68 -9.62
C ILE A 182 -2.26 5.15 -10.84
N LEU A 183 -1.73 4.12 -11.48
CA LEU A 183 -2.44 3.43 -12.54
C LEU A 183 -3.66 2.71 -11.97
N THR A 184 -4.59 2.37 -12.86
CA THR A 184 -5.83 1.69 -12.51
C THR A 184 -5.64 0.22 -12.17
N ASP A 185 -4.56 -0.39 -12.64
CA ASP A 185 -4.20 -1.78 -12.35
C ASP A 185 -3.14 -1.82 -11.25
N ASP A 186 -3.46 -2.48 -10.13
CA ASP A 186 -2.55 -2.64 -9.00
C ASP A 186 -1.29 -3.46 -9.37
N ALA A 187 -1.38 -4.36 -10.36
CA ALA A 187 -0.22 -5.09 -10.87
C ALA A 187 0.78 -4.15 -11.54
N ASP A 188 0.31 -3.15 -12.30
CA ASP A 188 1.21 -2.17 -12.91
C ASP A 188 1.84 -1.26 -11.84
N ASN A 189 1.09 -0.87 -10.80
CA ASN A 189 1.61 -0.10 -9.68
C ASN A 189 2.71 -0.89 -8.92
N LEU A 190 2.52 -2.20 -8.75
CA LEU A 190 3.53 -3.11 -8.21
C LEU A 190 4.80 -3.13 -9.08
N PHE A 191 4.66 -3.26 -10.41
CA PHE A 191 5.80 -3.23 -11.32
C PHE A 191 6.54 -1.89 -11.31
N ILE A 192 5.82 -0.77 -11.23
CA ILE A 192 6.42 0.56 -11.10
C ILE A 192 7.22 0.64 -9.80
N ALA A 193 6.68 0.15 -8.67
CA ALA A 193 7.37 0.16 -7.39
C ALA A 193 8.68 -0.64 -7.44
N LEU A 194 8.66 -1.85 -8.01
CA LEU A 194 9.85 -2.68 -8.21
C LEU A 194 10.90 -1.96 -9.07
N ALA A 195 10.50 -1.49 -10.26
CA ALA A 195 11.40 -0.81 -11.19
C ALA A 195 11.97 0.47 -10.58
N ALA A 196 11.15 1.25 -9.87
CA ALA A 196 11.58 2.47 -9.21
C ALA A 196 12.61 2.21 -8.12
N ARG A 197 12.39 1.18 -7.29
CA ARG A 197 13.31 0.79 -6.21
C ARG A 197 14.64 0.24 -6.75
N GLU A 198 14.59 -0.52 -7.84
CA GLU A 198 15.78 -1.04 -8.52
C GLU A 198 16.65 0.10 -9.11
N LEU A 199 16.01 1.08 -9.75
CA LEU A 199 16.70 2.21 -10.37
C LEU A 199 17.20 3.25 -9.35
N ASN A 200 16.48 3.44 -8.24
CA ASN A 200 16.89 4.33 -7.17
C ASN A 200 16.49 3.77 -5.80
N PRO A 201 17.43 3.10 -5.08
CA PRO A 201 17.14 2.45 -3.81
C PRO A 201 16.65 3.37 -2.69
N LYS A 202 16.81 4.70 -2.81
CA LYS A 202 16.45 5.69 -1.79
C LYS A 202 15.25 6.57 -2.17
N ILE A 203 14.64 6.35 -3.32
CA ILE A 203 13.51 7.15 -3.76
C ILE A 203 12.28 6.88 -2.90
N LEU A 204 11.46 7.91 -2.67
CA LEU A 204 10.14 7.74 -2.06
C LEU A 204 9.18 7.14 -3.09
N ILE A 205 8.46 6.08 -2.76
CA ILE A 205 7.52 5.42 -3.66
C ILE A 205 6.14 5.44 -2.99
N ILE A 206 5.22 6.19 -3.58
CA ILE A 206 3.82 6.25 -3.19
C ILE A 206 3.04 5.49 -4.27
N ALA A 207 2.27 4.48 -3.90
CA ALA A 207 1.49 3.68 -4.83
C ALA A 207 0.01 3.66 -4.46
N ARG A 208 -0.85 3.55 -5.46
CA ARG A 208 -2.27 3.22 -5.28
C ARG A 208 -2.40 1.70 -5.12
N GLY A 209 -3.21 1.28 -4.16
CA GLY A 209 -3.68 -0.09 -3.99
C GLY A 209 -5.18 -0.11 -3.70
N GLU A 210 -5.92 -0.93 -4.42
CA GLU A 210 -7.38 -1.03 -4.29
C GLU A 210 -7.81 -2.38 -3.73
N ASP A 211 -7.05 -3.44 -4.03
CA ASP A 211 -7.22 -4.78 -3.46
C ASP A 211 -6.37 -4.97 -2.18
N SER A 212 -7.03 -5.36 -1.09
CA SER A 212 -6.40 -5.57 0.22
C SER A 212 -5.31 -6.65 0.21
N GLY A 213 -5.37 -7.62 -0.71
CA GLY A 213 -4.32 -8.64 -0.86
C GLY A 213 -3.10 -8.18 -1.67
N VAL A 214 -3.21 -7.05 -2.37
CA VAL A 214 -2.16 -6.52 -3.27
C VAL A 214 -1.38 -5.39 -2.60
N GLU A 215 -1.99 -4.65 -1.68
CA GLU A 215 -1.32 -3.62 -0.86
C GLU A 215 -0.03 -4.12 -0.20
N ASP A 216 -0.10 -5.24 0.53
CA ASP A 216 1.08 -5.87 1.17
C ASP A 216 2.16 -6.25 0.16
N ARG A 217 1.76 -6.63 -1.06
CA ARG A 217 2.71 -7.00 -2.11
C ARG A 217 3.40 -5.78 -2.67
N ILE A 218 2.68 -4.67 -2.83
CA ILE A 218 3.22 -3.39 -3.30
C ILE A 218 4.21 -2.82 -2.27
N LEU A 219 3.89 -2.90 -0.98
CA LEU A 219 4.83 -2.54 0.10
C LEU A 219 6.09 -3.43 0.07
N ARG A 220 5.93 -4.74 -0.04
CA ARG A 220 7.06 -5.70 -0.12
C ARG A 220 7.92 -5.54 -1.37
N ALA A 221 7.35 -5.04 -2.47
CA ALA A 221 8.09 -4.66 -3.67
C ALA A 221 8.97 -3.43 -3.46
N GLY A 222 8.78 -2.70 -2.36
CA GLY A 222 9.56 -1.54 -1.99
C GLY A 222 8.82 -0.22 -2.13
N ALA A 223 7.48 -0.21 -2.27
CA ALA A 223 6.73 1.01 -2.03
C ALA A 223 6.87 1.45 -0.57
N ASP A 224 7.02 2.75 -0.34
CA ASP A 224 7.07 3.32 1.02
C ASP A 224 5.66 3.60 1.55
N ILE A 225 4.74 4.00 0.67
CA ILE A 225 3.37 4.34 1.01
C ILE A 225 2.44 3.68 0.00
N VAL A 226 1.40 2.98 0.48
CA VAL A 226 0.28 2.55 -0.35
C VAL A 226 -0.97 3.28 0.12
N VAL A 227 -1.75 3.79 -0.83
CA VAL A 227 -2.98 4.54 -0.56
C VAL A 227 -4.13 3.88 -1.31
N SER A 228 -5.28 3.76 -0.65
CA SER A 228 -6.54 3.31 -1.26
C SER A 228 -7.57 4.45 -1.34
N PRO A 229 -7.58 5.27 -2.42
CA PRO A 229 -8.41 6.47 -2.51
C PRO A 229 -9.91 6.19 -2.43
N MET A 230 -10.36 5.07 -3.01
CA MET A 230 -11.78 4.72 -3.02
C MET A 230 -12.28 4.28 -1.65
N LYS A 231 -11.45 3.55 -0.89
CA LYS A 231 -11.73 3.16 0.50
C LYS A 231 -11.75 4.37 1.42
N LEU A 232 -10.77 5.27 1.28
CA LEU A 232 -10.71 6.54 2.02
C LEU A 232 -11.94 7.42 1.74
N GLY A 233 -12.31 7.56 0.46
CA GLY A 233 -13.52 8.28 0.08
C GLY A 233 -14.79 7.67 0.69
N GLY A 234 -14.91 6.33 0.69
CA GLY A 234 -16.02 5.61 1.30
C GLY A 234 -16.11 5.81 2.82
N GLN A 235 -14.97 5.71 3.52
CA GLN A 235 -14.90 5.94 4.98
C GLN A 235 -15.31 7.37 5.34
N GLN A 236 -14.80 8.37 4.60
CA GLN A 236 -15.13 9.78 4.81
C GLN A 236 -16.63 10.04 4.64
N ILE A 237 -17.26 9.47 3.61
CA ILE A 237 -18.70 9.60 3.37
C ILE A 237 -19.50 8.94 4.49
N ALA A 238 -19.14 7.71 4.88
CA ALA A 238 -19.81 6.99 5.96
C ALA A 238 -19.77 7.75 7.29
N GLN A 239 -18.65 8.42 7.57
CA GLN A 239 -18.51 9.22 8.78
C GLN A 239 -19.35 10.49 8.77
N LEU A 240 -19.46 11.17 7.63
CA LEU A 240 -20.37 12.32 7.50
C LEU A 240 -21.82 11.92 7.75
N ILE A 241 -22.22 10.72 7.33
CA ILE A 241 -23.55 10.15 7.62
C ILE A 241 -23.72 9.89 9.12
N LYS A 242 -22.73 9.27 9.78
CA LYS A 242 -22.76 9.02 11.24
C LYS A 242 -22.88 10.32 12.04
N GLN A 243 -22.12 11.35 11.65
CA GLN A 243 -22.20 12.68 12.27
C GLN A 243 -23.59 13.30 12.11
N GLN A 244 -24.25 13.14 10.96
CA GLN A 244 -25.62 13.60 10.77
C GLN A 244 -26.66 12.77 11.55
N ALA A 245 -26.40 11.48 11.76
CA ALA A 245 -27.28 10.57 12.48
C ALA A 245 -27.30 10.79 14.01
N GLY A 246 -26.45 11.69 14.54
CA GLY A 246 -26.39 11.99 15.97
C GLY A 246 -25.57 10.97 16.79
N GLU A 247 -24.91 10.02 16.12
CA GLU A 247 -23.86 9.21 16.74
C GLU A 247 -22.61 10.10 16.86
N LEU A 248 -22.31 10.58 18.07
CA LEU A 248 -21.01 11.20 18.32
C LEU A 248 -19.93 10.19 17.92
N PRO A 249 -18.96 10.57 17.07
CA PRO A 249 -17.84 9.68 16.80
C PRO A 249 -17.13 9.42 18.14
N ASP A 250 -16.79 8.17 18.45
CA ASP A 250 -15.87 7.85 19.53
C ASP A 250 -14.67 8.82 19.43
N ALA A 251 -14.33 9.50 20.53
CA ALA A 251 -13.20 10.44 20.55
C ALA A 251 -11.90 9.75 20.09
N GLU A 252 -11.80 8.43 20.31
CA GLU A 252 -10.76 7.55 19.80
C GLU A 252 -10.78 7.41 18.27
N LYS A 253 -11.96 7.25 17.66
CA LYS A 253 -12.12 7.26 16.19
C LYS A 253 -11.92 8.64 15.57
N LEU A 254 -12.23 9.73 16.29
CA LEU A 254 -11.95 11.10 15.83
C LEU A 254 -10.44 11.36 15.71
N LEU A 255 -9.63 10.77 16.60
CA LEU A 255 -8.17 10.81 16.52
C LEU A 255 -7.62 9.96 15.36
N THR A 256 -8.27 8.86 15.01
CA THR A 256 -7.97 8.12 13.76
C THR A 256 -8.49 8.84 12.51
N THR A 257 -9.39 9.83 12.64
CA THR A 257 -9.98 10.54 11.48
C THR A 257 -9.15 11.71 10.95
N ASN A 258 -8.05 12.08 11.61
CA ASN A 258 -7.10 12.99 10.95
C ASN A 258 -6.21 12.27 9.93
N SER A 259 -6.46 10.98 9.65
CA SER A 259 -5.78 10.20 8.61
C SER A 259 -6.31 10.53 7.21
N VAL A 260 -6.10 11.76 6.75
CA VAL A 260 -6.19 12.03 5.31
C VAL A 260 -5.03 11.31 4.64
N MET A 261 -5.30 10.27 3.87
CA MET A 261 -4.30 9.47 3.12
C MET A 261 -3.35 8.60 3.96
N GLY A 262 -3.81 8.02 5.09
CA GLY A 262 -2.92 7.20 5.92
C GLY A 262 -1.81 8.01 6.58
N LEU A 263 -2.01 9.33 6.75
CA LEU A 263 -1.06 10.24 7.37
C LEU A 263 -1.64 10.90 8.62
N GLN A 264 -0.99 10.79 9.79
CA GLN A 264 -1.32 11.51 11.01
C GLN A 264 -0.54 12.82 11.11
N LEU A 265 -1.23 13.91 11.44
CA LEU A 265 -0.58 15.13 11.90
C LEU A 265 -0.42 15.08 13.42
N THR A 266 0.83 15.06 13.89
CA THR A 266 1.17 15.09 15.33
C THR A 266 1.93 16.36 15.66
N THR A 267 1.70 16.93 16.84
CA THR A 267 2.42 18.15 17.25
C THR A 267 3.52 17.79 18.25
N TYR A 268 4.78 18.00 17.87
CA TYR A 268 5.94 17.88 18.75
C TYR A 268 6.30 19.24 19.32
N ARG A 269 6.30 19.39 20.64
CA ARG A 269 6.78 20.61 21.31
C ARG A 269 8.19 20.37 21.84
N HIS A 270 9.13 21.25 21.50
CA HIS A 270 10.51 21.14 21.96
C HIS A 270 10.64 21.70 23.38
N HIS A 271 11.03 20.87 24.34
CA HIS A 271 11.13 21.26 25.76
C HIS A 271 12.58 21.38 26.26
N ARG A 272 13.57 21.14 25.39
CA ARG A 272 14.98 21.26 25.76
C ARG A 272 15.47 22.68 25.48
N SER A 273 16.29 23.20 26.38
CA SER A 273 16.93 24.52 26.24
C SER A 273 17.99 24.57 25.15
N GLU A 274 18.53 23.41 24.76
CA GLU A 274 19.45 23.28 23.63
C GLU A 274 18.69 23.36 22.30
N PRO A 275 19.09 24.25 21.37
CA PRO A 275 18.49 24.33 20.05
C PRO A 275 18.81 23.08 19.23
N THR A 276 17.79 22.54 18.56
CA THR A 276 17.92 21.37 17.68
C THR A 276 17.32 21.68 16.31
N THR A 277 17.76 21.01 15.24
CA THR A 277 17.17 21.19 13.91
C THR A 277 15.84 20.45 13.73
N ALA A 278 14.94 21.00 12.93
CA ALA A 278 13.67 20.40 12.55
C ALA A 278 13.85 19.00 11.93
N ALA A 279 14.91 18.78 11.14
CA ALA A 279 15.28 17.47 10.60
C ALA A 279 15.62 16.43 11.68
N ALA A 280 16.38 16.83 12.70
CA ALA A 280 16.74 15.93 13.80
C ALA A 280 15.52 15.56 14.65
N ILE A 281 14.61 16.51 14.87
CA ILE A 281 13.32 16.26 15.54
C ILE A 281 12.44 15.35 14.69
N MET A 282 12.33 15.61 13.39
CA MET A 282 11.56 14.77 12.45
C MET A 282 12.08 13.32 12.46
N LEU A 283 13.40 13.14 12.38
CA LEU A 283 14.05 11.83 12.38
C LEU A 283 13.88 11.12 13.73
N ALA A 284 14.03 11.83 14.84
CA ALA A 284 13.83 11.29 16.18
C ALA A 284 12.36 10.96 16.50
N ASN A 285 11.41 11.51 15.73
CA ASN A 285 9.98 11.30 15.90
C ASN A 285 9.37 10.44 14.78
N GLU A 286 10.22 9.81 13.96
CA GLU A 286 9.83 8.93 12.85
C GLU A 286 8.77 9.55 11.93
N ALA A 287 8.85 10.87 11.77
CA ALA A 287 7.94 11.61 10.92
C ALA A 287 8.45 11.56 9.48
N ILE A 288 7.54 11.32 8.54
CA ILE A 288 7.84 11.35 7.11
C ILE A 288 7.97 12.79 6.58
N GLY A 289 7.50 13.77 7.36
CA GLY A 289 7.58 15.19 6.98
C GLY A 289 7.25 16.14 8.12
N ILE A 290 7.43 17.43 7.85
CA ILE A 290 7.11 18.53 8.76
C ILE A 290 6.14 19.46 8.03
N ALA A 291 4.90 19.53 8.50
CA ALA A 291 3.89 20.42 7.95
C ALA A 291 4.20 21.89 8.27
N GLY A 292 4.83 22.16 9.41
CA GLY A 292 5.27 23.50 9.77
C GLY A 292 5.76 23.62 11.21
N ILE A 293 6.20 24.82 11.56
CA ILE A 293 6.60 25.20 12.91
C ILE A 293 5.73 26.37 13.38
N ARG A 294 5.26 26.26 14.60
CA ARG A 294 4.51 27.29 15.32
C ARG A 294 5.36 27.75 16.49
N ARG A 295 5.78 29.02 16.43
CA ARG A 295 6.40 29.71 17.56
C ARG A 295 5.30 30.44 18.31
N ASP A 296 5.18 30.19 19.61
CA ASP A 296 4.13 30.74 20.49
C ASP A 296 2.69 30.39 20.06
N GLU A 297 1.66 31.11 20.53
CA GLU A 297 0.26 30.99 20.05
C GLU A 297 0.03 31.55 18.62
N GLY A 298 1.09 31.64 17.81
CA GLY A 298 1.05 32.18 16.46
C GLY A 298 0.51 31.22 15.40
N VAL A 299 0.41 31.74 14.17
CA VAL A 299 0.03 30.98 12.97
C VAL A 299 1.15 30.02 12.56
N LEU A 300 0.78 28.82 12.10
CA LEU A 300 1.70 27.80 11.59
C LEU A 300 2.49 28.32 10.37
N LYS A 301 3.81 28.23 10.40
CA LYS A 301 4.70 28.68 9.30
C LYS A 301 5.42 27.48 8.66
N PRO A 302 5.70 27.52 7.33
CA PRO A 302 6.49 26.49 6.68
C PRO A 302 7.86 26.31 7.35
N CYS A 303 8.28 25.06 7.56
CA CYS A 303 9.50 24.71 8.29
C CYS A 303 10.44 23.88 7.42
N PRO A 304 11.40 24.50 6.72
CA PRO A 304 12.48 23.76 6.04
C PRO A 304 13.23 22.86 7.03
N SER A 305 13.73 21.71 6.57
CA SER A 305 14.36 20.70 7.44
C SER A 305 15.58 21.22 8.23
N GLY A 306 16.27 22.24 7.71
CA GLY A 306 17.39 22.91 8.40
C GLY A 306 16.99 23.97 9.44
N THR A 307 15.70 24.18 9.69
CA THR A 307 15.22 25.22 10.62
C THR A 307 15.61 24.88 12.05
N GLU A 308 16.20 25.85 12.75
CA GLU A 308 16.53 25.73 14.17
C GLU A 308 15.26 25.88 15.03
N VAL A 309 15.04 24.89 15.90
CA VAL A 309 13.90 24.74 16.79
C VAL A 309 14.34 25.09 18.20
N ARG A 310 13.64 26.05 18.81
CA ARG A 310 13.94 26.59 20.15
C ARG A 310 13.00 26.02 21.20
N GLU A 311 13.36 26.20 22.46
CA GLU A 311 12.51 25.83 23.59
C GLU A 311 11.11 26.45 23.43
N ASN A 312 10.07 25.64 23.59
CA ASN A 312 8.65 25.93 23.40
C ASN A 312 8.12 26.02 21.96
N ASP A 313 8.97 25.94 20.93
CA ASP A 313 8.50 25.83 19.55
C ASP A 313 7.73 24.51 19.36
N ALA A 314 6.61 24.58 18.62
CA ALA A 314 5.77 23.43 18.29
C ALA A 314 5.91 23.10 16.80
N LEU A 315 6.46 21.93 16.47
CA LEU A 315 6.49 21.38 15.12
C LEU A 315 5.25 20.54 14.88
N VAL A 316 4.63 20.74 13.73
CA VAL A 316 3.59 19.84 13.22
C VAL A 316 4.28 18.84 12.31
N LEU A 317 4.30 17.60 12.73
CA LEU A 317 4.93 16.46 12.08
C LEU A 317 3.87 15.65 11.33
N ILE A 318 4.24 15.13 10.17
CA ILE A 318 3.42 14.23 9.36
C ILE A 318 3.98 12.82 9.58
N ARG A 319 3.15 11.90 10.05
CA ARG A 319 3.47 10.47 10.28
C ARG A 319 2.58 9.60 9.42
N GLN A 320 2.98 8.37 9.13
CA GLN A 320 2.15 7.40 8.42
C GLN A 320 1.44 6.48 9.41
N VAL A 321 0.19 6.10 9.11
CA VAL A 321 -0.70 5.32 9.98
C VAL A 321 -1.43 4.27 9.16
N ASN A 322 -1.53 3.07 9.72
CA ASN A 322 -2.29 1.95 9.15
C ASN A 322 -3.80 2.15 9.43
N GLU A 323 -4.67 1.33 8.82
CA GLU A 323 -6.13 1.38 8.99
C GLU A 323 -6.62 1.19 10.45
N SER A 324 -5.72 0.76 11.33
CA SER A 324 -5.91 0.60 12.78
C SER A 324 -5.53 1.82 13.63
N GLY A 325 -4.84 2.82 13.07
CA GLY A 325 -4.28 3.93 13.85
C GLY A 325 -2.83 3.74 14.35
N GLU A 326 -2.14 2.69 13.90
CA GLU A 326 -0.77 2.33 14.30
C GLU A 326 0.29 2.75 13.26
N THR A 327 1.48 3.16 13.71
CA THR A 327 2.59 3.65 12.88
C THR A 327 3.31 2.54 12.12
N PHE A 328 3.75 2.84 10.88
CA PHE A 328 4.59 1.93 10.09
C PHE A 328 5.97 1.76 10.72
N HIS A 329 6.20 0.69 11.47
CA HIS A 329 7.54 0.26 11.87
C HIS A 329 8.07 -0.74 10.83
N LYS A 330 9.29 -0.51 10.35
CA LYS A 330 10.04 -1.55 9.64
C LYS A 330 10.75 -2.39 10.72
N PRO A 331 10.33 -3.63 11.01
CA PRO A 331 11.01 -4.44 12.00
C PRO A 331 12.49 -4.63 11.66
N PRO A 332 13.40 -4.62 12.65
CA PRO A 332 14.81 -4.91 12.43
C PRO A 332 15.00 -6.38 12.06
N THR A 333 15.08 -6.68 10.76
CA THR A 333 15.31 -8.04 10.28
C THR A 333 16.72 -8.56 10.63
N GLY A 334 16.85 -9.87 10.88
CA GLY A 334 18.14 -10.54 11.14
C GLY A 334 18.57 -10.68 12.61
N LYS A 335 17.69 -10.38 13.57
CA LYS A 335 17.94 -10.56 15.01
C LYS A 335 17.66 -11.98 15.48
N THR A 336 18.42 -12.48 16.46
CA THR A 336 18.21 -13.80 17.05
C THR A 336 17.34 -13.69 18.31
N ILE A 337 16.15 -14.29 18.30
CA ILE A 337 15.18 -14.22 19.40
C ILE A 337 15.07 -15.59 20.06
N LEU A 338 15.26 -15.65 21.38
CA LEU A 338 14.98 -16.85 22.17
C LEU A 338 13.53 -16.80 22.69
N LEU A 339 12.69 -17.69 22.20
CA LEU A 339 11.31 -17.88 22.63
C LEU A 339 11.21 -19.11 23.54
N ALA A 340 10.98 -18.89 24.83
CA ALA A 340 10.71 -19.93 25.80
C ALA A 340 9.25 -19.90 26.22
N ASP A 341 8.52 -20.98 25.95
CA ASP A 341 7.13 -21.16 26.35
C ASP A 341 6.93 -22.69 26.48
N ASP A 342 6.09 -23.19 27.36
CA ASP A 342 5.91 -24.64 27.56
C ASP A 342 4.81 -25.23 26.65
N HIS A 343 3.98 -24.37 26.05
CA HIS A 343 2.94 -24.71 25.10
C HIS A 343 3.45 -24.77 23.65
N ARG A 344 3.52 -25.99 23.09
CA ARG A 344 4.12 -26.25 21.76
C ARG A 344 3.42 -25.50 20.62
N ALA A 345 2.08 -25.41 20.65
CA ALA A 345 1.33 -24.74 19.59
C ALA A 345 1.60 -23.23 19.57
N LEU A 346 1.71 -22.60 20.75
CA LEU A 346 2.04 -21.17 20.87
C LEU A 346 3.49 -20.91 20.45
N ARG A 347 4.44 -21.75 20.89
CA ARG A 347 5.84 -21.69 20.44
C ARG A 347 5.96 -21.74 18.91
N LEU A 348 5.27 -22.69 18.27
CA LEU A 348 5.34 -22.86 16.82
C LEU A 348 4.69 -21.68 16.07
N LEU A 349 3.55 -21.19 16.57
CA LEU A 349 2.87 -20.03 16.01
C LEU A 349 3.78 -18.79 16.03
N PHE A 350 4.30 -18.43 17.20
CA PHE A 350 5.14 -17.23 17.35
C PHE A 350 6.49 -17.39 16.66
N SER A 351 7.10 -18.59 16.69
CA SER A 351 8.34 -18.83 15.95
C SER A 351 8.13 -18.63 14.45
N ARG A 352 7.04 -19.11 13.86
CA ARG A 352 6.76 -18.88 12.43
C ARG A 352 6.48 -17.42 12.12
N LYS A 353 5.73 -16.72 12.96
CA LYS A 353 5.45 -15.29 12.79
C LYS A 353 6.73 -14.45 12.86
N LEU A 354 7.57 -14.66 13.88
CA LEU A 354 8.85 -13.98 14.05
C LEU A 354 9.85 -14.31 12.93
N SER A 355 9.88 -15.57 12.47
CA SER A 355 10.70 -15.95 11.32
C SER A 355 10.19 -15.36 10.00
N ALA A 356 8.87 -15.24 9.81
CA ALA A 356 8.28 -14.56 8.65
C ALA A 356 8.57 -13.04 8.68
N ALA A 357 8.67 -12.45 9.86
CA ALA A 357 9.16 -11.09 10.08
C ALA A 357 10.70 -10.95 9.89
N GLY A 358 11.41 -12.03 9.57
CA GLY A 358 12.82 -12.00 9.20
C GLY A 358 13.80 -12.19 10.36
N HIS A 359 13.35 -12.69 11.52
CA HIS A 359 14.21 -13.01 12.68
C HIS A 359 14.64 -14.48 12.71
N ASP A 360 15.80 -14.75 13.30
CA ASP A 360 16.22 -16.12 13.63
C ASP A 360 15.64 -16.50 15.00
N VAL A 361 14.84 -17.56 15.09
CA VAL A 361 14.11 -17.88 16.32
C VAL A 361 14.62 -19.17 16.93
N ILE A 362 15.14 -19.06 18.14
CA ILE A 362 15.54 -20.18 18.98
C ILE A 362 14.37 -20.53 19.88
N GLN A 363 13.90 -21.77 19.84
CA GLN A 363 12.80 -22.24 20.69
C GLN A 363 13.34 -22.99 21.92
N ALA A 364 12.76 -22.73 23.09
CA ALA A 364 12.99 -23.47 24.32
C ALA A 364 11.65 -23.94 24.89
N ALA A 365 11.54 -25.22 25.25
CA ALA A 365 10.32 -25.78 25.83
C ALA A 365 10.28 -25.69 27.36
N THR A 366 11.40 -25.36 28.01
CA THR A 366 11.54 -25.29 29.47
C THR A 366 12.46 -24.16 29.89
N GLY A 367 12.30 -23.67 31.13
CA GLY A 367 13.15 -22.60 31.67
C GLY A 367 14.64 -22.96 31.73
N ASP A 368 14.99 -24.20 32.06
CA ASP A 368 16.39 -24.65 32.06
C ASP A 368 16.99 -24.71 30.66
N GLU A 369 16.20 -25.14 29.67
CA GLU A 369 16.60 -25.09 28.28
C GLU A 369 16.81 -23.65 27.80
N ALA A 370 15.94 -22.72 28.20
CA ALA A 370 16.09 -21.30 27.90
C ALA A 370 17.41 -20.73 28.45
N VAL A 371 17.76 -21.03 29.71
CA VAL A 371 19.04 -20.58 30.30
C VAL A 371 20.24 -21.17 29.56
N ARG A 372 20.22 -22.45 29.18
CA ARG A 372 21.30 -23.08 28.41
C ARG A 372 21.44 -22.47 27.02
N LEU A 373 20.33 -22.26 26.32
CA LEU A 373 20.32 -21.70 24.97
C LEU A 373 20.73 -20.23 24.96
N ALA A 374 20.29 -19.44 25.95
CA ALA A 374 20.73 -18.06 26.12
C ALA A 374 22.26 -17.97 26.27
N ASN A 375 22.87 -18.87 27.07
CA ASN A 375 24.32 -18.89 27.28
C ASN A 375 25.13 -19.34 26.06
N SER A 376 24.58 -20.24 25.25
CA SER A 376 25.31 -20.84 24.11
C SER A 376 25.09 -20.11 22.78
N ARG A 377 23.97 -19.41 22.62
CA ARG A 377 23.54 -18.80 21.36
C ARG A 377 23.51 -17.27 21.38
N GLU A 378 23.60 -16.64 22.55
CA GLU A 378 23.63 -15.17 22.71
C GLU A 378 22.53 -14.43 21.93
N PRO A 379 21.26 -14.65 22.28
CA PRO A 379 20.15 -14.00 21.58
C PRO A 379 20.18 -12.47 21.76
N ASP A 380 19.65 -11.75 20.78
CA ASP A 380 19.41 -10.31 20.85
C ASP A 380 18.17 -9.95 21.70
N LEU A 381 17.25 -10.90 21.93
CA LEU A 381 16.03 -10.74 22.71
C LEU A 381 15.59 -12.08 23.31
N ILE A 382 15.06 -12.05 24.53
CA ILE A 382 14.48 -13.23 25.18
C ILE A 382 13.02 -12.97 25.50
N VAL A 383 12.14 -13.81 24.98
CA VAL A 383 10.71 -13.85 25.31
C VAL A 383 10.47 -15.08 26.15
N LEU A 384 10.03 -14.87 27.40
CA LEU A 384 9.83 -15.93 28.39
C LEU A 384 8.36 -15.99 28.80
N ASP A 385 7.75 -17.16 28.63
CA ASP A 385 6.54 -17.47 29.34
C ASP A 385 6.80 -17.52 30.84
N VAL A 386 5.86 -17.00 31.62
CA VAL A 386 5.96 -17.03 33.07
C VAL A 386 5.66 -18.41 33.62
N ASN A 387 4.65 -19.08 33.07
CA ASN A 387 4.19 -20.36 33.59
C ASN A 387 4.86 -21.50 32.82
N MET A 388 6.10 -21.81 33.17
CA MET A 388 6.80 -22.99 32.66
C MET A 388 7.02 -24.02 33.77
N PRO A 389 6.88 -25.33 33.51
CA PRO A 389 7.14 -26.37 34.49
C PRO A 389 8.61 -26.41 34.89
N GLY A 390 8.86 -26.67 36.17
CA GLY A 390 10.20 -26.68 36.76
C GLY A 390 10.64 -25.28 37.15
N ARG A 391 11.34 -24.59 36.24
CA ARG A 391 11.85 -23.23 36.47
C ARG A 391 10.96 -22.21 35.76
N ASP A 392 10.34 -21.33 36.54
CA ASP A 392 9.37 -20.35 36.04
C ASP A 392 10.07 -19.18 35.30
N GLY A 393 9.33 -18.40 34.51
CA GLY A 393 9.89 -17.29 33.73
C GLY A 393 10.53 -16.19 34.58
N PHE A 394 10.09 -15.99 35.83
CA PHE A 394 10.70 -15.02 36.74
C PHE A 394 12.07 -15.50 37.23
N GLU A 395 12.18 -16.78 37.60
CA GLU A 395 13.42 -17.41 38.02
C GLU A 395 14.44 -17.45 36.87
N VAL A 396 13.98 -17.72 35.64
CA VAL A 396 14.82 -17.65 34.43
C VAL A 396 15.33 -16.22 34.21
N CYS A 397 14.45 -15.22 34.26
CA CYS A 397 14.81 -13.81 34.10
C CYS A 397 15.87 -13.37 35.14
N GLN A 398 15.64 -13.67 36.42
CA GLN A 398 16.57 -13.34 37.50
C GLN A 398 17.95 -13.98 37.28
N THR A 399 17.98 -15.21 36.77
CA THR A 399 19.22 -15.95 36.52
C THR A 399 20.01 -15.38 35.35
N ILE A 400 19.31 -15.00 34.28
CA ILE A 400 19.91 -14.34 33.12
C ILE A 400 20.48 -12.98 33.53
N ARG A 401 19.77 -12.21 34.39
CA ARG A 401 20.25 -10.92 34.91
C ARG A 401 21.47 -11.04 35.82
N GLN A 402 21.60 -12.11 36.59
CA GLN A 402 22.80 -12.39 37.39
C GLN A 402 24.00 -12.82 36.54
N THR A 403 23.78 -13.20 35.28
CA THR A 403 24.84 -13.62 34.36
C THR A 403 25.40 -12.41 33.62
N ARG A 404 26.61 -11.96 34.00
CA ARG A 404 27.28 -10.73 33.50
C ARG A 404 27.29 -10.57 31.97
N ARG A 405 27.32 -11.67 31.21
CA ARG A 405 27.35 -11.66 29.74
C ARG A 405 25.97 -11.46 29.11
N LEU A 406 24.90 -11.84 29.80
CA LEU A 406 23.52 -11.81 29.30
C LEU A 406 22.68 -10.70 29.97
N SER A 407 23.22 -10.04 30.99
CA SER A 407 22.49 -9.08 31.82
C SER A 407 21.97 -7.85 31.06
N THR A 408 22.50 -7.58 29.86
CA THR A 408 22.10 -6.44 29.00
C THR A 408 21.14 -6.83 27.88
N ILE A 409 20.83 -8.11 27.70
CA ILE A 409 19.91 -8.58 26.65
C ILE A 409 18.49 -8.23 27.08
N PRO A 410 17.64 -7.64 26.20
CA PRO A 410 16.26 -7.36 26.56
C PRO A 410 15.48 -8.64 26.89
N ILE A 411 14.67 -8.60 27.94
CA ILE A 411 13.83 -9.72 28.40
C ILE A 411 12.37 -9.27 28.49
N ILE A 412 11.51 -9.99 27.78
CA ILE A 412 10.06 -9.84 27.78
C ILE A 412 9.46 -11.03 28.54
N LEU A 413 8.68 -10.75 29.58
CA LEU A 413 7.84 -11.75 30.25
C LEU A 413 6.45 -11.75 29.62
N TYR A 414 5.96 -12.93 29.23
CA TYR A 414 4.65 -13.12 28.59
C TYR A 414 3.78 -14.01 29.49
N SER A 415 2.62 -13.55 29.95
CA SER A 415 1.78 -14.30 30.92
C SER A 415 0.28 -14.19 30.66
N GLY A 416 -0.45 -15.29 30.82
CA GLY A 416 -1.92 -15.35 30.68
C GLY A 416 -2.70 -15.06 31.96
N GLN A 417 -2.04 -14.73 33.08
CA GLN A 417 -2.70 -14.42 34.35
C GLN A 417 -3.00 -12.93 34.51
N ASP A 418 -4.14 -12.63 35.13
CA ASP A 418 -4.69 -11.28 35.28
C ASP A 418 -4.47 -10.72 36.70
N ASN A 419 -3.21 -10.72 37.16
CA ASN A 419 -2.85 -10.18 38.47
C ASN A 419 -2.04 -8.89 38.34
N PHE A 420 -2.47 -7.84 39.05
CA PHE A 420 -1.77 -6.55 39.15
C PHE A 420 -0.31 -6.72 39.65
N GLU A 421 -0.01 -7.81 40.35
CA GLU A 421 1.33 -8.16 40.84
C GLU A 421 2.30 -8.66 39.75
N PHE A 422 1.81 -9.11 38.59
CA PHE A 422 2.64 -9.66 37.50
C PHE A 422 3.69 -8.66 37.01
N SER A 423 3.25 -7.45 36.64
CA SER A 423 4.15 -6.40 36.14
C SER A 423 5.10 -5.88 37.23
N ALA A 424 4.64 -5.82 38.48
CA ALA A 424 5.46 -5.40 39.62
C ALA A 424 6.58 -6.41 39.90
N ARG A 425 6.26 -7.71 39.95
CA ARG A 425 7.22 -8.79 40.13
C ARG A 425 8.19 -8.89 38.94
N GLY A 426 7.70 -8.70 37.71
CA GLY A 426 8.52 -8.68 36.50
C GLY A 426 9.61 -7.60 36.52
N LYS A 427 9.24 -6.37 36.92
CA LYS A 427 10.21 -5.27 37.10
C LYS A 427 11.23 -5.58 38.21
N GLN A 428 10.82 -6.19 39.32
CA GLN A 428 11.74 -6.53 40.43
C GLN A 428 12.80 -7.55 40.03
N VAL A 429 12.47 -8.52 39.17
CA VAL A 429 13.44 -9.50 38.67
C VAL A 429 14.26 -9.00 37.47
N GLY A 430 13.96 -7.79 36.98
CA GLY A 430 14.71 -7.12 35.93
C GLY A 430 14.20 -7.37 34.51
N ALA A 431 12.94 -7.74 34.30
CA ALA A 431 12.37 -7.77 32.96
C ALA A 431 12.22 -6.34 32.40
N ASP A 432 12.48 -6.16 31.11
CA ASP A 432 12.34 -4.86 30.44
C ASP A 432 10.87 -4.59 30.08
N LEU A 433 10.13 -5.66 29.75
CA LEU A 433 8.71 -5.57 29.42
C LEU A 433 7.93 -6.78 29.94
N CYS A 434 6.67 -6.54 30.32
CA CYS A 434 5.75 -7.56 30.79
C CYS A 434 4.45 -7.47 29.99
N ILE A 435 4.13 -8.53 29.26
CA ILE A 435 3.05 -8.58 28.27
C ILE A 435 2.00 -9.59 28.72
N ARG A 436 0.73 -9.23 28.60
CA ARG A 436 -0.39 -10.14 28.85
C ARG A 436 -0.69 -10.95 27.60
N LYS A 437 -0.92 -12.26 27.75
CA LYS A 437 -1.46 -13.13 26.69
C LYS A 437 -2.94 -12.77 26.48
N THR A 438 -3.24 -11.84 25.58
CA THR A 438 -4.63 -11.51 25.19
C THR A 438 -5.04 -12.33 23.96
N SER A 439 -6.35 -12.40 23.69
CA SER A 439 -6.92 -13.11 22.53
C SER A 439 -6.48 -12.57 21.17
N LYS A 440 -5.74 -11.45 21.12
CA LYS A 440 -5.16 -10.88 19.89
C LYS A 440 -3.64 -11.11 19.88
N SER A 441 -3.21 -12.14 19.15
CA SER A 441 -1.79 -12.50 18.98
C SER A 441 -0.90 -11.44 18.29
N ALA A 442 -1.48 -10.34 17.82
CA ALA A 442 -0.76 -9.19 17.24
C ALA A 442 0.05 -8.39 18.27
N ALA A 443 -0.42 -8.33 19.53
CA ALA A 443 0.17 -7.49 20.58
C ALA A 443 1.61 -7.90 20.96
N LEU A 444 1.95 -9.20 20.88
CA LEU A 444 3.31 -9.65 21.20
C LEU A 444 4.32 -9.24 20.12
N LEU A 445 3.93 -9.26 18.84
CA LEU A 445 4.84 -8.86 17.76
C LEU A 445 5.10 -7.36 17.79
N GLU A 446 4.05 -6.56 17.97
CA GLU A 446 4.12 -5.10 18.09
C GLU A 446 5.06 -4.67 19.23
N GLN A 447 4.93 -5.31 20.40
CA GLN A 447 5.77 -4.99 21.55
C GLN A 447 7.20 -5.55 21.46
N ILE A 448 7.41 -6.65 20.74
CA ILE A 448 8.75 -7.13 20.39
C ILE A 448 9.46 -6.11 19.49
N GLU A 449 8.75 -5.54 18.51
CA GLU A 449 9.27 -4.47 17.66
C GLU A 449 9.58 -3.20 18.46
N GLU A 450 8.69 -2.81 19.39
CA GLU A 450 8.87 -1.67 20.31
C GLU A 450 10.11 -1.80 21.21
N VAL A 451 10.38 -3.01 21.71
CA VAL A 451 11.59 -3.33 22.49
C VAL A 451 12.87 -3.17 21.67
N PHE A 452 12.82 -3.40 20.36
CA PHE A 452 13.97 -3.17 19.48
C PHE A 452 14.12 -1.70 19.05
N THR A 453 13.08 -0.87 19.11
CA THR A 453 13.09 0.56 18.71
C THR A 453 13.27 1.54 19.88
N ASN A 454 13.27 1.05 21.12
CA ASN A 454 13.73 1.74 22.34
C ASN A 454 12.90 2.98 22.74
N ASN A 455 11.58 2.84 22.79
CA ASN A 455 10.66 3.82 23.38
C ASN A 455 9.77 3.13 24.43
N PHE A 456 9.83 3.57 25.69
CA PHE A 456 8.95 3.08 26.75
C PHE A 456 7.93 4.15 27.11
N ALA A 457 6.65 3.92 26.78
CA ALA A 457 5.51 4.64 27.35
C ALA A 457 4.41 3.65 27.75
N HIS A 458 3.88 3.82 28.97
CA HIS A 458 2.88 2.95 29.58
C HIS A 458 1.45 3.32 29.16
N GLU A 459 0.61 2.33 28.81
CA GLU A 459 -0.85 2.47 28.85
C GLU A 459 -1.53 1.18 29.38
N GLU A 460 -2.55 1.35 30.22
CA GLU A 460 -3.38 0.29 30.83
C GLU A 460 -4.64 0.03 29.95
N PRO A 461 -5.14 -1.23 29.84
CA PRO A 461 -6.31 -1.53 29.02
C PRO A 461 -7.66 -1.38 29.76
N THR A 462 -8.67 -0.91 29.01
CA THR A 462 -10.08 -0.77 29.38
C THR A 462 -10.90 -2.05 29.10
N VAL A 463 -11.95 -2.27 29.92
CA VAL A 463 -12.81 -3.48 29.94
C VAL A 463 -14.06 -3.29 29.06
N PRO A 464 -14.47 -4.27 28.21
CA PRO A 464 -15.72 -4.20 27.45
C PRO A 464 -16.98 -4.67 28.22
N ASP A 465 -18.11 -4.08 27.84
CA ASP A 465 -19.48 -4.15 28.37
C ASP A 465 -20.14 -5.57 28.30
N PRO A 466 -20.86 -6.05 29.35
CA PRO A 466 -21.36 -7.43 29.43
C PRO A 466 -22.66 -7.76 28.68
N ASN A 467 -23.33 -6.84 27.97
CA ASN A 467 -24.69 -7.10 27.50
C ASN A 467 -24.91 -6.98 25.99
N ALA A 468 -24.55 -8.03 25.26
CA ALA A 468 -25.23 -8.41 24.02
C ALA A 468 -25.09 -9.93 23.78
N ARG A 469 -26.12 -10.71 24.12
CA ARG A 469 -26.24 -12.12 23.70
C ARG A 469 -27.25 -12.22 22.57
N THR A 470 -26.78 -12.75 21.44
CA THR A 470 -27.37 -13.85 20.65
C THR A 470 -26.40 -14.11 19.51
N THR A 471 -25.44 -15.01 19.69
CA THR A 471 -24.33 -15.23 18.74
C THR A 471 -24.05 -16.73 18.60
N PRO A 472 -23.62 -17.18 17.40
CA PRO A 472 -23.19 -18.57 17.17
C PRO A 472 -22.04 -18.96 18.10
N SER A 473 -21.90 -20.27 18.40
CA SER A 473 -20.88 -20.80 19.31
C SER A 473 -19.44 -20.69 18.76
N PHE A 474 -19.34 -20.37 17.47
CA PHE A 474 -18.14 -20.25 16.67
C PHE A 474 -18.22 -19.00 15.78
N ASP A 475 -17.16 -18.19 15.77
CA ASP A 475 -17.01 -17.04 14.86
C ASP A 475 -15.88 -17.33 13.85
N LEU A 476 -16.29 -17.70 12.63
CA LEU A 476 -15.39 -18.03 11.52
C LEU A 476 -14.47 -16.85 11.17
N GLN A 477 -14.94 -15.62 11.32
CA GLN A 477 -14.18 -14.43 11.00
C GLN A 477 -13.04 -14.25 12.01
N ILE A 478 -13.32 -14.41 13.30
CA ILE A 478 -12.30 -14.39 14.36
C ILE A 478 -11.28 -15.52 14.17
N ALA A 479 -11.74 -16.73 13.84
CA ALA A 479 -10.85 -17.87 13.61
C ALA A 479 -9.92 -17.64 12.40
N LEU A 480 -10.42 -17.06 11.32
CA LEU A 480 -9.63 -16.69 10.14
C LEU A 480 -8.67 -15.53 10.43
N GLU A 481 -9.10 -14.51 11.15
CA GLU A 481 -8.25 -13.40 11.60
C GLU A 481 -7.09 -13.90 12.48
N ASN A 482 -7.35 -14.84 13.39
CA ASN A 482 -6.34 -15.44 14.27
C ASN A 482 -5.22 -16.17 13.51
N VAL A 483 -5.55 -16.76 12.35
CA VAL A 483 -4.58 -17.45 11.47
C VAL A 483 -4.08 -16.60 10.31
N GLY A 484 -4.41 -15.32 10.25
CA GLY A 484 -4.00 -14.41 9.16
C GLY A 484 -4.65 -14.75 7.81
N ASN A 485 -5.91 -15.17 7.82
CA ASN A 485 -6.70 -15.63 6.67
C ASN A 485 -6.15 -16.87 5.94
N ASP A 486 -5.18 -17.59 6.52
CA ASP A 486 -4.68 -18.85 5.96
C ASP A 486 -5.64 -20.01 6.25
N ARG A 487 -6.49 -20.31 5.28
CA ARG A 487 -7.48 -21.40 5.34
C ARG A 487 -6.86 -22.78 5.51
N LYS A 488 -5.63 -23.01 5.02
CA LYS A 488 -4.95 -24.30 5.17
C LYS A 488 -4.46 -24.48 6.60
N LEU A 489 -3.90 -23.42 7.18
CA LEU A 489 -3.50 -23.41 8.58
C LEU A 489 -4.71 -23.57 9.53
N LEU A 490 -5.84 -22.94 9.20
CA LEU A 490 -7.09 -23.15 9.95
C LEU A 490 -7.53 -24.61 9.93
N ARG A 491 -7.47 -25.27 8.76
CA ARG A 491 -7.80 -26.69 8.62
C ARG A 491 -6.87 -27.57 9.46
N ASP A 492 -5.55 -27.34 9.40
CA ASP A 492 -4.58 -28.10 10.20
C ASP A 492 -4.83 -27.93 11.71
N LEU A 493 -5.24 -26.74 12.15
CA LEU A 493 -5.58 -26.47 13.55
C LEU A 493 -6.87 -27.16 14.00
N VAL A 494 -7.89 -27.22 13.13
CA VAL A 494 -9.14 -27.95 13.41
C VAL A 494 -8.87 -29.45 13.60
N VAL A 495 -7.96 -30.03 12.80
CA VAL A 495 -7.54 -31.43 12.97
C VAL A 495 -6.88 -31.65 14.33
N VAL A 496 -5.94 -30.80 14.73
CA VAL A 496 -5.27 -30.88 16.04
C VAL A 496 -6.27 -30.75 17.19
N LEU A 497 -7.23 -29.83 17.07
CA LEU A 497 -8.28 -29.66 18.07
C LEU A 497 -9.15 -30.91 18.23
N HIS A 498 -9.48 -31.57 17.13
CA HIS A 498 -10.26 -32.81 17.16
C HIS A 498 -9.48 -33.96 17.82
N GLU A 499 -8.15 -33.98 17.69
CA GLU A 499 -7.29 -35.01 18.30
C GLU A 499 -7.06 -34.77 19.81
N GLU A 500 -6.82 -33.52 20.23
CA GLU A 500 -6.41 -33.19 21.61
C GLU A 500 -7.58 -33.00 22.58
N THR A 501 -8.69 -32.41 22.12
CA THR A 501 -9.80 -32.01 22.99
C THR A 501 -10.45 -33.17 23.77
N PRO A 502 -10.67 -34.37 23.17
CA PRO A 502 -11.19 -35.52 23.92
C PRO A 502 -10.27 -35.97 25.06
N SER A 503 -8.95 -35.93 24.87
CA SER A 503 -7.98 -36.29 25.92
C SER A 503 -8.03 -35.29 27.07
N LEU A 504 -8.02 -33.99 26.76
CA LEU A 504 -8.09 -32.91 27.75
C LEU A 504 -9.40 -32.98 28.56
N MET A 505 -10.53 -33.28 27.93
CA MET A 505 -11.80 -33.45 28.63
C MET A 505 -11.82 -34.67 29.57
N GLN A 506 -11.12 -35.75 29.20
CA GLN A 506 -10.96 -36.92 30.06
C GLN A 506 -10.05 -36.62 31.27
N GLU A 507 -8.99 -35.84 31.06
CA GLU A 507 -8.07 -35.40 32.12
C GLU A 507 -8.77 -34.45 33.10
N ILE A 508 -9.60 -33.51 32.62
CA ILE A 508 -10.46 -32.66 33.48
C ILE A 508 -11.40 -33.53 34.33
N SER A 509 -12.02 -34.54 33.72
CA SER A 509 -12.91 -35.45 34.44
C SER A 509 -12.18 -36.21 35.55
N THR A 510 -10.96 -36.66 35.25
CA THR A 510 -10.10 -37.38 36.20
C THR A 510 -9.65 -36.48 37.36
N ALA A 511 -9.25 -35.23 37.07
CA ALA A 511 -8.85 -34.26 38.09
C ALA A 511 -10.01 -33.89 39.04
N ILE A 512 -11.23 -33.79 38.51
CA ILE A 512 -12.44 -33.56 39.31
C ILE A 512 -12.75 -34.76 40.21
N ASP A 513 -12.69 -35.98 39.67
CA ASP A 513 -12.95 -37.20 40.46
C ASP A 513 -11.94 -37.37 41.60
N GLN A 514 -10.68 -37.00 41.34
CA GLN A 514 -9.58 -37.05 42.31
C GLN A 514 -9.56 -35.86 43.28
N HIS A 515 -10.43 -34.87 43.10
CA HIS A 515 -10.44 -33.62 43.86
C HIS A 515 -9.06 -32.92 43.84
N ASP A 516 -8.40 -32.91 42.67
CA ASP A 516 -7.09 -32.30 42.45
C ASP A 516 -7.24 -30.90 41.81
N PRO A 517 -7.23 -29.82 42.61
CA PRO A 517 -7.40 -28.47 42.08
C PRO A 517 -6.23 -28.02 41.19
N PHE A 518 -5.01 -28.50 41.45
CA PHE A 518 -3.84 -28.12 40.65
C PHE A 518 -3.85 -28.81 39.28
N GLY A 519 -4.17 -30.10 39.24
CA GLY A 519 -4.37 -30.84 38.00
C GLY A 519 -5.52 -30.25 37.18
N LEU A 520 -6.65 -29.93 37.83
CA LEU A 520 -7.79 -29.29 37.16
C LEU A 520 -7.43 -27.93 36.57
N GLN A 521 -6.74 -27.08 37.33
CA GLN A 521 -6.31 -25.76 36.87
C GLN A 521 -5.40 -25.86 35.64
N SER A 522 -4.41 -26.77 35.67
CA SER A 522 -3.47 -26.95 34.57
C SER A 522 -4.16 -27.43 33.28
N VAL A 523 -5.04 -28.43 33.38
CA VAL A 523 -5.70 -29.00 32.19
C VAL A 523 -6.77 -28.04 31.65
N ALA A 524 -7.49 -27.34 32.53
CA ALA A 524 -8.45 -26.30 32.13
C ALA A 524 -7.74 -25.12 31.43
N HIS A 525 -6.55 -24.73 31.90
CA HIS A 525 -5.73 -23.70 31.25
C HIS A 525 -5.32 -24.10 29.83
N THR A 526 -4.83 -25.33 29.65
CA THR A 526 -4.44 -25.87 28.33
C THR A 526 -5.63 -25.91 27.38
N LEU A 527 -6.77 -26.46 27.83
CA LEU A 527 -7.98 -26.55 27.02
C LEU A 527 -8.51 -25.17 26.62
N LYS A 528 -8.52 -24.21 27.56
CA LYS A 528 -8.87 -22.80 27.29
C LYS A 528 -7.99 -22.22 26.19
N GLY A 529 -6.69 -22.47 26.22
CA GLY A 529 -5.74 -22.04 25.20
C GLY A 529 -6.10 -22.61 23.82
N SER A 530 -6.38 -23.91 23.74
CA SER A 530 -6.73 -24.59 22.49
C SER A 530 -8.01 -24.06 21.86
N VAL A 531 -9.10 -23.93 22.63
CA VAL A 531 -10.40 -23.48 22.09
C VAL A 531 -10.45 -21.97 21.83
N MET A 532 -9.58 -21.18 22.45
CA MET A 532 -9.44 -19.75 22.19
C MET A 532 -8.96 -19.47 20.76
N VAL A 533 -8.07 -20.31 20.21
CA VAL A 533 -7.49 -20.07 18.88
C VAL A 533 -8.56 -20.06 17.78
N VAL A 534 -9.60 -20.88 17.93
CA VAL A 534 -10.74 -20.98 17.00
C VAL A 534 -11.91 -20.08 17.36
N GLY A 535 -11.76 -19.18 18.33
CA GLY A 535 -12.78 -18.18 18.67
C GLY A 535 -14.01 -18.75 19.40
N ALA A 536 -13.89 -19.89 20.09
CA ALA A 536 -14.99 -20.51 20.84
C ALA A 536 -15.21 -19.81 22.19
N THR A 537 -15.86 -18.64 22.16
CA THR A 537 -15.99 -17.71 23.29
C THR A 537 -16.66 -18.31 24.52
N ASP A 538 -17.73 -19.10 24.34
CA ASP A 538 -18.45 -19.75 25.44
C ASP A 538 -17.59 -20.82 26.12
N ALA A 539 -16.93 -21.68 25.33
CA ALA A 539 -16.03 -22.71 25.85
C ALA A 539 -14.82 -22.10 26.60
N VAL A 540 -14.28 -20.98 26.11
CA VAL A 540 -13.23 -20.22 26.81
C VAL A 540 -13.72 -19.73 28.18
N ALA A 541 -14.94 -19.17 28.23
CA ALA A 541 -15.50 -18.63 29.47
C ALA A 541 -15.78 -19.73 30.51
N THR A 542 -16.25 -20.90 30.06
CA THR A 542 -16.50 -22.04 30.95
C THR A 542 -15.19 -22.69 31.42
N ALA A 543 -14.19 -22.84 30.55
CA ALA A 543 -12.87 -23.34 30.90
C ALA A 543 -12.14 -22.44 31.91
N LEU A 544 -12.28 -21.10 31.78
CA LEU A 544 -11.74 -20.14 32.75
C LEU A 544 -12.32 -20.33 34.16
N LYS A 545 -13.62 -20.66 34.28
CA LYS A 545 -14.24 -20.93 35.58
C LYS A 545 -13.73 -22.21 36.22
N LEU A 546 -13.40 -23.22 35.41
CA LEU A 546 -12.75 -24.45 35.90
C LEU A 546 -11.30 -24.20 36.31
N GLU A 547 -10.58 -23.34 35.59
CA GLU A 547 -9.21 -22.93 35.93
C GLU A 547 -9.13 -22.18 37.27
N GLN A 548 -10.17 -21.44 37.63
CA GLN A 548 -10.26 -20.69 38.89
C GLN A 548 -10.68 -21.55 40.09
N ALA A 549 -10.89 -22.86 39.91
CA ALA A 549 -11.20 -23.77 41.00
C ALA A 549 -10.03 -23.90 41.98
N ASP A 550 -10.32 -23.82 43.27
CA ASP A 550 -9.35 -23.92 44.35
C ASP A 550 -9.73 -25.02 45.36
N SER A 551 -8.91 -25.17 46.41
CA SER A 551 -9.11 -26.17 47.46
C SER A 551 -10.43 -26.02 48.24
N GLY A 552 -11.06 -24.84 48.19
CA GLY A 552 -12.30 -24.50 48.89
C GLY A 552 -13.55 -24.56 48.01
N SER A 553 -13.39 -24.92 46.74
CA SER A 553 -14.45 -24.87 45.74
C SER A 553 -15.47 -26.01 45.89
N ASP A 554 -16.73 -25.72 45.55
CA ASP A 554 -17.83 -26.69 45.59
C ASP A 554 -17.72 -27.67 44.41
N TRP A 555 -17.15 -28.86 44.64
CA TRP A 555 -16.94 -29.91 43.63
C TRP A 555 -18.21 -30.33 42.87
N PRO A 556 -19.40 -30.44 43.51
CA PRO A 556 -20.68 -30.53 42.81
C PRO A 556 -20.97 -29.41 41.80
N ALA A 557 -20.55 -28.18 42.07
CA ALA A 557 -20.70 -27.05 41.14
C ALA A 557 -19.66 -27.12 40.00
N ILE A 558 -18.42 -27.53 40.30
CA ILE A 558 -17.37 -27.77 39.29
C ILE A 558 -17.78 -28.90 38.33
N THR A 559 -18.41 -29.96 38.86
CA THR A 559 -18.98 -31.07 38.08
C THR A 559 -19.97 -30.56 37.04
N LYS A 560 -20.86 -29.62 37.43
CA LYS A 560 -21.82 -28.99 36.50
C LYS A 560 -21.13 -28.13 35.44
N LEU A 561 -20.05 -27.43 35.80
CA LEU A 561 -19.26 -26.62 34.86
C LEU A 561 -18.54 -27.49 33.83
N ARG A 562 -18.00 -28.65 34.23
CA ARG A 562 -17.45 -29.64 33.29
C ARG A 562 -18.52 -30.14 32.32
N ASP A 563 -19.70 -30.48 32.82
CA ASP A 563 -20.78 -31.00 31.98
C ASP A 563 -21.25 -29.95 30.97
N GLN A 564 -21.29 -28.68 31.37
CA GLN A 564 -21.54 -27.53 30.49
C GLN A 564 -20.43 -27.37 29.43
N LEU A 565 -19.15 -27.44 29.83
CA LEU A 565 -18.01 -27.32 28.93
C LEU A 565 -18.01 -28.43 27.87
N LYS A 566 -18.41 -29.65 28.27
CA LYS A 566 -18.55 -30.78 27.35
C LYS A 566 -19.57 -30.51 26.26
N ILE A 567 -20.74 -29.95 26.62
CA ILE A 567 -21.79 -29.59 25.65
C ILE A 567 -21.28 -28.53 24.67
N GLU A 568 -20.57 -27.51 25.17
CA GLU A 568 -20.01 -26.42 24.35
C GLU A 568 -18.94 -26.93 23.38
N ILE A 569 -18.09 -27.86 23.81
CA ILE A 569 -17.06 -28.50 22.97
C ILE A 569 -17.67 -29.42 21.92
N ASP A 570 -18.65 -30.25 22.29
CA ASP A 570 -19.31 -31.15 21.35
C ASP A 570 -20.06 -30.36 20.26
N ALA A 571 -20.66 -29.21 20.62
CA ALA A 571 -21.27 -28.28 19.68
C ALA A 571 -20.22 -27.64 18.75
N LEU A 572 -19.10 -27.16 19.30
CA LEU A 572 -17.99 -26.59 18.52
C LEU A 572 -17.44 -27.59 17.49
N LEU A 573 -17.16 -28.83 17.90
CA LEU A 573 -16.63 -29.85 17.00
C LEU A 573 -17.64 -30.19 15.88
N THR A 574 -18.93 -30.27 16.21
CA THR A 574 -19.98 -30.51 15.21
C THR A 574 -20.10 -29.37 14.19
N GLU A 575 -19.99 -28.11 14.64
CA GLU A 575 -20.01 -26.94 13.77
C GLU A 575 -18.76 -26.86 12.87
N LEU A 576 -17.59 -27.21 13.40
CA LEU A 576 -16.34 -27.29 12.63
C LEU A 576 -16.36 -28.40 11.57
N ASP A 577 -16.97 -29.55 11.86
CA ASP A 577 -17.15 -30.64 10.90
C ASP A 577 -18.05 -30.22 9.73
N LEU A 578 -19.14 -29.49 10.00
CA LEU A 578 -20.04 -28.95 8.97
C LEU A 578 -19.34 -27.96 8.01
N LEU A 579 -18.38 -27.19 8.51
CA LEU A 579 -17.58 -26.26 7.72
C LEU A 579 -16.52 -26.99 6.86
N SER A 580 -15.89 -28.02 7.42
CA SER A 580 -14.92 -28.86 6.69
C SER A 580 -15.53 -29.56 5.46
N LEU A 581 -16.82 -29.85 5.50
CA LEU A 581 -17.58 -30.56 4.46
C LEU A 581 -18.23 -29.64 3.41
N SER A 582 -18.34 -28.33 3.63
CA SER A 582 -19.19 -27.46 2.80
C SER A 582 -18.53 -26.20 2.22
N THR A 583 -17.40 -25.72 2.75
CA THR A 583 -16.91 -24.36 2.41
C THR A 583 -15.39 -24.19 2.28
N LEU A 584 -14.59 -25.25 2.45
CA LEU A 584 -13.13 -25.15 2.44
C LEU A 584 -12.44 -25.78 1.21
N ASP A 585 -13.19 -26.22 0.21
CA ASP A 585 -12.69 -26.64 -1.11
C ASP A 585 -12.50 -25.47 -2.10
#